data_AF-A0A350TJZ6-F1
#
_entry.id   AF-A0A350TJZ6-F1
#
_cell.length_a   1.000
_cell.length_b   1.000
_cell.length_c   1.000
_cell.angle_alpha   90.00
_cell.angle_beta   90.00
_cell.angle_gamma   90.00
#
_symmetry.space_group_name_H-M   'P 1'
#
loop_
_entity.id
_entity.type
_entity.pdbx_description
1 polymer ?
#
loop_
_entity_poly.entity_id
_entity_poly.type
_entity_poly.pdbx_seq_one_letter_code
_entity_poly.pdbx_strand_id
1 'polypeptide(L)'
;MKKLLAFILALACALSLMACGKKNNDTPDPTPAPDPKPAVTTAEFTHGYVDMALQLPEGWSWETVSDNGSDKTEGIRFYKTADTAVSYTLLCWTGGYGICGTGVTSEELTLANGMKVWQHTEEDTEKGTMVMADIFFEDAPGSYVASPSDTMTTEVWNANRDELLSILGTVQLGRKSVSQQAAVDAAKAQYTGEYDQVYATYDVTSGAWTVSFSKSAAGAKTERLVVDAAGKVMAAGK
;
A
#
# COMPACT_ATOMS: atom_id res chain seq x y z
N MET A 1 43.69 50.27 -40.13
CA MET A 1 43.43 51.41 -41.03
C MET A 1 42.30 52.26 -40.44
N LYS A 2 42.61 53.53 -40.15
CA LYS A 2 41.79 54.77 -40.15
C LYS A 2 40.25 54.57 -40.02
N LYS A 3 39.55 55.26 -39.11
CA LYS A 3 39.40 56.72 -39.11
C LYS A 3 38.99 57.27 -37.73
N LEU A 4 39.69 58.34 -37.36
CA LEU A 4 39.34 59.35 -36.36
C LEU A 4 38.22 60.29 -36.89
N LEU A 5 37.74 61.19 -36.00
CA LEU A 5 36.89 62.40 -36.17
C LEU A 5 35.42 62.21 -35.72
N ALA A 6 34.78 63.10 -34.94
CA ALA A 6 35.19 64.39 -34.35
C ALA A 6 34.16 64.92 -33.31
N PHE A 7 34.68 65.62 -32.29
CA PHE A 7 34.24 66.88 -31.65
C PHE A 7 32.76 67.22 -31.33
N ILE A 8 32.48 67.28 -30.02
CA ILE A 8 32.10 68.45 -29.18
C ILE A 8 31.26 69.58 -29.83
N LEU A 9 30.05 69.82 -29.27
CA LEU A 9 29.45 71.14 -29.00
C LEU A 9 28.31 70.96 -27.96
N ALA A 10 28.49 71.36 -26.69
CA ALA A 10 27.98 72.61 -26.07
C ALA A 10 26.48 72.90 -26.34
N LEU A 11 25.65 73.43 -25.44
CA LEU A 11 25.66 73.82 -24.03
C LEU A 11 24.27 74.50 -23.85
N ALA A 12 23.68 74.36 -22.66
CA ALA A 12 22.61 75.20 -22.10
C ALA A 12 21.17 75.07 -22.64
N CYS A 13 20.29 74.58 -21.76
CA CYS A 13 19.17 75.32 -21.15
C CYS A 13 18.35 74.30 -20.32
N ALA A 14 18.67 74.11 -19.04
CA ALA A 14 18.08 74.87 -17.93
C ALA A 14 16.56 74.61 -17.75
N LEU A 15 16.27 73.88 -16.66
CA LEU A 15 15.11 74.03 -15.77
C LEU A 15 13.75 73.47 -16.22
N SER A 16 13.45 72.24 -15.78
CA SER A 16 12.16 71.96 -15.12
C SER A 16 12.22 70.71 -14.22
N LEU A 17 11.92 70.93 -12.93
CA LEU A 17 11.23 70.03 -12.00
C LEU A 17 12.02 68.92 -11.28
N MET A 18 12.30 69.24 -10.02
CA MET A 18 12.18 68.43 -8.80
C MET A 18 12.01 66.91 -8.95
N ALA A 19 12.88 66.22 -8.21
CA ALA A 19 12.80 64.84 -7.83
C ALA A 19 11.46 64.44 -7.16
N CYS A 20 10.92 63.30 -7.56
CA CYS A 20 10.36 62.31 -6.64
C CYS A 20 10.40 60.95 -7.35
N GLY A 21 11.08 59.98 -6.71
CA GLY A 21 11.38 58.67 -7.29
C GLY A 21 10.13 57.91 -7.71
N LYS A 22 10.15 57.38 -8.92
CA LYS A 22 9.21 56.35 -9.36
C LYS A 22 9.61 55.07 -8.61
N LYS A 23 8.85 54.73 -7.55
CA LYS A 23 8.86 53.35 -7.03
C LYS A 23 8.39 52.47 -8.16
N ASN A 24 9.27 51.62 -8.68
CA ASN A 24 8.82 50.45 -9.43
C ASN A 24 7.97 49.64 -8.44
N ASN A 25 6.68 49.53 -8.72
CA ASN A 25 5.84 48.52 -8.08
C ASN A 25 6.19 47.19 -8.76
N ASP A 26 7.40 46.70 -8.51
CA ASP A 26 7.78 45.31 -8.77
C ASP A 26 7.13 44.46 -7.68
N THR A 27 5.81 44.35 -7.74
CA THR A 27 5.11 43.30 -7.00
C THR A 27 5.45 42.03 -7.77
N PRO A 28 6.09 41.02 -7.14
CA PRO A 28 6.26 39.72 -7.79
C PRO A 28 4.88 39.26 -8.25
N ASP A 29 4.77 38.77 -9.49
CA ASP A 29 3.55 38.10 -9.91
C ASP A 29 3.18 37.06 -8.84
N PRO A 30 1.91 37.00 -8.41
CA PRO A 30 1.50 36.04 -7.41
C PRO A 30 1.87 34.65 -7.92
N THR A 31 2.63 33.91 -7.11
CA THR A 31 2.97 32.51 -7.37
C THR A 31 1.70 31.79 -7.80
N PRO A 32 1.69 31.06 -8.95
CA PRO A 32 0.54 30.28 -9.36
C PRO A 32 0.05 29.44 -8.18
N ALA A 33 -1.25 29.50 -7.90
CA ALA A 33 -1.83 28.65 -6.88
C ALA A 33 -1.48 27.18 -7.21
N PRO A 34 -1.04 26.38 -6.23
CA PRO A 34 -0.77 24.98 -6.49
C PRO A 34 -2.03 24.33 -7.05
N ASP A 35 -1.87 23.49 -8.09
CA ASP A 35 -2.98 22.78 -8.70
C ASP A 35 -3.78 22.05 -7.62
N PRO A 36 -5.13 22.05 -7.69
CA PRO A 36 -5.95 21.32 -6.73
C PRO A 36 -5.50 19.86 -6.67
N LYS A 37 -5.15 19.39 -5.46
CA LYS A 37 -4.83 17.98 -5.26
C LYS A 37 -6.05 17.15 -5.66
N PRO A 38 -5.88 16.03 -6.41
CA PRO A 38 -6.99 15.15 -6.75
C PRO A 38 -7.80 14.79 -5.50
N ALA A 39 -9.13 14.77 -5.63
CA ALA A 39 -9.99 14.31 -4.56
C ALA A 39 -9.67 12.84 -4.28
N VAL A 40 -9.41 12.52 -3.01
CA VAL A 40 -9.20 11.15 -2.53
C VAL A 40 -10.18 10.87 -1.42
N THR A 41 -10.69 9.65 -1.38
CA THR A 41 -11.56 9.15 -0.31
C THR A 41 -10.85 8.02 0.42
N THR A 42 -10.86 8.03 1.75
CA THR A 42 -10.36 6.90 2.52
C THR A 42 -11.44 5.83 2.63
N ALA A 43 -11.12 4.59 2.23
CA ALA A 43 -11.90 3.42 2.58
C ALA A 43 -11.30 2.75 3.81
N GLU A 44 -12.14 2.40 4.80
CA GLU A 44 -11.68 1.85 6.07
C GLU A 44 -12.57 0.70 6.52
N PHE A 45 -11.96 -0.30 7.13
CA PHE A 45 -12.65 -1.41 7.77
C PHE A 45 -11.95 -1.79 9.07
N THR A 46 -12.74 -2.01 10.11
CA THR A 46 -12.25 -2.44 11.42
C THR A 46 -13.27 -3.35 12.10
N HIS A 47 -12.89 -4.60 12.37
CA HIS A 47 -13.65 -5.52 13.21
C HIS A 47 -12.69 -6.49 13.90
N GLY A 48 -12.76 -6.55 15.24
CA GLY A 48 -11.76 -7.29 16.04
C GLY A 48 -10.33 -6.81 15.75
N TYR A 49 -9.46 -7.74 15.34
CA TYR A 49 -8.10 -7.47 14.88
C TYR A 49 -7.94 -7.42 13.36
N VAL A 50 -9.04 -7.57 12.60
CA VAL A 50 -9.04 -7.20 11.19
C VAL A 50 -9.15 -5.69 11.09
N ASP A 51 -8.15 -5.08 10.48
CA ASP A 51 -8.06 -3.63 10.37
C ASP A 51 -7.33 -3.24 9.10
N MET A 52 -7.98 -2.43 8.25
CA MET A 52 -7.42 -2.01 6.98
C MET A 52 -7.92 -0.63 6.57
N ALA A 53 -7.09 0.07 5.80
CA ALA A 53 -7.48 1.27 5.09
C ALA A 53 -6.72 1.41 3.78
N LEU A 54 -7.32 2.10 2.81
CA LEU A 54 -6.68 2.51 1.56
C LEU A 54 -7.26 3.84 1.06
N GLN A 55 -6.50 4.53 0.22
CA GLN A 55 -6.92 5.75 -0.45
C GLN A 55 -7.46 5.42 -1.84
N LEU A 56 -8.67 5.89 -2.13
CA LEU A 56 -9.32 5.74 -3.41
C LEU A 56 -9.28 7.06 -4.18
N PRO A 57 -8.83 7.05 -5.45
CA PRO A 57 -8.86 8.25 -6.28
C PRO A 57 -10.30 8.62 -6.67
N GLU A 58 -10.48 9.81 -7.21
CA GLU A 58 -11.74 10.25 -7.79
C GLU A 58 -12.28 9.22 -8.80
N GLY A 59 -13.61 9.02 -8.82
CA GLY A 59 -14.26 8.03 -9.69
C GLY A 59 -14.38 6.64 -9.06
N TRP A 60 -13.90 6.43 -7.83
CA TRP A 60 -14.06 5.20 -7.08
C TRP A 60 -15.05 5.36 -5.92
N SER A 61 -15.72 4.27 -5.59
CA SER A 61 -16.59 4.12 -4.42
C SER A 61 -16.24 2.83 -3.68
N TRP A 62 -16.75 2.68 -2.46
CA TRP A 62 -16.48 1.52 -1.63
C TRP A 62 -17.61 1.19 -0.67
N GLU A 63 -17.59 -0.04 -0.18
CA GLU A 63 -18.47 -0.55 0.86
C GLU A 63 -17.72 -1.58 1.72
N THR A 64 -18.17 -1.78 2.96
CA THR A 64 -17.67 -2.87 3.80
C THR A 64 -18.37 -4.17 3.44
N VAL A 65 -17.62 -5.27 3.39
CA VAL A 65 -18.15 -6.61 3.10
C VAL A 65 -17.67 -7.61 4.14
N SER A 66 -18.50 -8.61 4.40
CA SER A 66 -18.17 -9.73 5.28
C SER A 66 -18.88 -10.99 4.79
N ASP A 67 -18.16 -12.10 4.70
CA ASP A 67 -18.68 -13.44 4.50
C ASP A 67 -18.43 -14.27 5.77
N ASN A 68 -19.51 -14.68 6.43
CA ASN A 68 -19.46 -15.55 7.62
C ASN A 68 -19.57 -17.05 7.27
N GLY A 69 -19.40 -17.40 5.99
CA GLY A 69 -19.37 -18.76 5.46
C GLY A 69 -18.13 -19.55 5.88
N SER A 70 -17.73 -20.54 5.07
CA SER A 70 -16.57 -21.41 5.38
C SER A 70 -15.26 -20.65 5.42
N ASP A 71 -15.11 -19.67 4.53
CA ASP A 71 -13.82 -19.01 4.28
C ASP A 71 -13.57 -17.84 5.24
N LYS A 72 -14.66 -17.37 5.88
CA LYS A 72 -14.69 -16.30 6.89
C LYS A 72 -13.81 -15.11 6.50
N THR A 73 -14.32 -14.32 5.56
CA THR A 73 -13.61 -13.16 5.02
C THR A 73 -14.31 -11.87 5.41
N GLU A 74 -13.54 -10.81 5.63
CA GLU A 74 -14.10 -9.49 5.92
C GLU A 74 -13.15 -8.37 5.48
N GLY A 75 -13.71 -7.25 5.07
CA GLY A 75 -12.93 -6.11 4.60
C GLY A 75 -13.70 -5.13 3.73
N ILE A 76 -13.07 -4.70 2.65
CA ILE A 76 -13.53 -3.60 1.80
C ILE A 76 -13.77 -4.14 0.39
N ARG A 77 -14.89 -3.77 -0.21
CA ARG A 77 -15.08 -3.80 -1.66
C ARG A 77 -14.96 -2.39 -2.20
N PHE A 78 -14.21 -2.21 -3.28
CA PHE A 78 -14.03 -0.91 -3.94
C PHE A 78 -14.15 -1.08 -5.47
N TYR A 79 -14.79 -0.11 -6.12
CA TYR A 79 -15.18 -0.23 -7.51
C TYR A 79 -15.23 1.13 -8.21
N LYS A 80 -15.04 1.14 -9.52
CA LYS A 80 -15.22 2.34 -10.34
C LYS A 80 -16.70 2.65 -10.46
N THR A 81 -17.06 3.92 -10.29
CA THR A 81 -18.47 4.37 -10.38
C THR A 81 -18.97 4.46 -11.81
N ALA A 82 -18.06 4.69 -12.77
CA ALA A 82 -18.37 4.81 -14.20
C ALA A 82 -18.20 3.49 -14.97
N ASP A 83 -17.54 2.48 -14.38
CA ASP A 83 -17.28 1.19 -15.02
C ASP A 83 -17.55 0.04 -14.05
N THR A 84 -18.73 -0.57 -14.20
CA THR A 84 -19.17 -1.66 -13.33
C THR A 84 -18.40 -2.97 -13.54
N ALA A 85 -17.59 -3.08 -14.60
CA ALA A 85 -16.73 -4.24 -14.81
C ALA A 85 -15.49 -4.22 -13.90
N VAL A 86 -15.18 -3.07 -13.28
CA VAL A 86 -14.00 -2.88 -12.43
C VAL A 86 -14.41 -2.80 -10.97
N SER A 87 -14.33 -3.94 -10.29
CA SER A 87 -14.62 -4.08 -8.87
C SER A 87 -13.62 -5.05 -8.25
N TYR A 88 -13.07 -4.66 -7.10
CA TYR A 88 -12.13 -5.46 -6.34
C TYR A 88 -12.58 -5.55 -4.88
N THR A 89 -12.18 -6.62 -4.21
CA THR A 89 -12.21 -6.71 -2.76
C THR A 89 -10.78 -6.63 -2.22
N LEU A 90 -10.65 -6.17 -0.97
CA LEU A 90 -9.48 -6.37 -0.11
C LEU A 90 -10.03 -7.02 1.16
N LEU A 91 -9.71 -8.29 1.37
CA LEU A 91 -10.30 -9.10 2.44
C LEU A 91 -9.21 -9.70 3.32
N CYS A 92 -9.47 -9.78 4.62
CA CYS A 92 -8.73 -10.64 5.52
C CYS A 92 -9.35 -12.05 5.53
N TRP A 93 -8.56 -13.07 5.21
CA TRP A 93 -8.92 -14.48 5.29
C TRP A 93 -8.65 -15.01 6.69
N THR A 94 -9.67 -15.00 7.55
CA THR A 94 -9.49 -15.35 8.97
C THR A 94 -9.25 -16.85 9.20
N GLY A 95 -9.68 -17.70 8.26
CA GLY A 95 -9.38 -19.14 8.24
C GLY A 95 -8.03 -19.51 7.61
N GLY A 96 -7.29 -18.52 7.10
CA GLY A 96 -6.08 -18.72 6.30
C GLY A 96 -6.36 -18.67 4.80
N TYR A 97 -5.46 -18.04 4.06
CA TYR A 97 -5.48 -18.00 2.60
C TYR A 97 -4.65 -19.15 2.03
N GLY A 98 -5.17 -19.79 0.98
CA GLY A 98 -4.48 -20.85 0.26
C GLY A 98 -4.71 -20.71 -1.23
N ILE A 99 -3.66 -20.94 -2.02
CA ILE A 99 -3.73 -20.91 -3.48
C ILE A 99 -4.12 -22.30 -3.97
N CYS A 100 -5.16 -22.39 -4.76
CA CYS A 100 -5.56 -23.59 -5.47
C CYS A 100 -5.49 -23.35 -6.97
N GLY A 101 -4.84 -24.27 -7.70
CA GLY A 101 -4.70 -24.18 -9.15
C GLY A 101 -3.45 -24.91 -9.62
N THR A 102 -3.52 -25.49 -10.82
CA THR A 102 -2.39 -26.23 -11.42
C THR A 102 -1.61 -25.38 -12.44
N GLY A 103 -2.19 -24.24 -12.86
CA GLY A 103 -1.62 -23.32 -13.84
C GLY A 103 -1.25 -21.95 -13.27
N VAL A 104 -1.24 -21.79 -11.94
CA VAL A 104 -1.01 -20.50 -11.29
C VAL A 104 0.40 -19.98 -11.58
N THR A 105 0.47 -18.79 -12.16
CA THR A 105 1.70 -18.01 -12.26
C THR A 105 1.80 -17.11 -11.04
N SER A 106 2.97 -17.08 -10.41
CA SER A 106 3.23 -16.27 -9.21
C SER A 106 4.40 -15.31 -9.45
N GLU A 107 4.22 -14.04 -9.11
CA GLU A 107 5.29 -13.02 -9.16
C GLU A 107 5.33 -12.22 -7.86
N GLU A 108 6.54 -11.97 -7.34
CA GLU A 108 6.76 -11.04 -6.22
C GLU A 108 6.83 -9.62 -6.77
N LEU A 109 6.06 -8.71 -6.16
CA LEU A 109 6.02 -7.30 -6.50
C LEU A 109 6.32 -6.46 -5.25
N THR A 110 6.79 -5.24 -5.48
CA THR A 110 6.93 -4.22 -4.43
C THR A 110 5.99 -3.06 -4.75
N LEU A 111 5.06 -2.79 -3.84
CA LEU A 111 4.11 -1.68 -3.95
C LEU A 111 4.79 -0.33 -3.65
N ALA A 112 4.12 0.77 -4.00
CA ALA A 112 4.66 2.13 -3.82
C ALA A 112 4.94 2.50 -2.34
N ASN A 113 4.23 1.89 -1.39
CA ASN A 113 4.49 2.02 0.05
C ASN A 113 5.62 1.10 0.57
N GLY A 114 6.28 0.35 -0.31
CA GLY A 114 7.36 -0.58 0.03
C GLY A 114 6.91 -1.94 0.52
N MET A 115 5.60 -2.21 0.61
CA MET A 115 5.10 -3.55 0.95
C MET A 115 5.38 -4.53 -0.18
N LYS A 116 5.86 -5.72 0.20
CA LYS A 116 5.98 -6.86 -0.70
C LYS A 116 4.63 -7.56 -0.81
N VAL A 117 4.28 -7.93 -2.03
CA VAL A 117 3.08 -8.70 -2.32
C VAL A 117 3.40 -9.80 -3.31
N TRP A 118 2.65 -10.89 -3.24
CA TRP A 118 2.60 -11.86 -4.32
C TRP A 118 1.39 -11.62 -5.17
N GLN A 119 1.58 -11.55 -6.48
CA GLN A 119 0.49 -11.67 -7.43
C GLN A 119 0.39 -13.12 -7.89
N HIS A 120 -0.81 -13.68 -7.82
CA HIS A 120 -1.17 -14.99 -8.33
C HIS A 120 -2.20 -14.84 -9.43
N THR A 121 -1.89 -15.36 -10.62
CA THR A 121 -2.78 -15.27 -11.78
C THR A 121 -2.93 -16.62 -12.46
N GLU A 122 -4.16 -16.95 -12.84
CA GLU A 122 -4.48 -18.08 -13.70
C GLU A 122 -5.58 -17.66 -14.68
N GLU A 123 -5.36 -17.85 -15.97
CA GLU A 123 -6.29 -17.47 -17.03
C GLU A 123 -7.02 -18.70 -17.57
N ASP A 124 -8.34 -18.57 -17.75
CA ASP A 124 -9.13 -19.46 -18.61
C ASP A 124 -9.07 -18.88 -20.02
N THR A 125 -8.11 -19.36 -20.82
CA THR A 125 -7.86 -18.87 -22.18
C THR A 125 -9.01 -19.16 -23.15
N GLU A 126 -9.86 -20.16 -22.86
CA GLU A 126 -11.05 -20.46 -23.66
C GLU A 126 -12.14 -19.42 -23.43
N LYS A 127 -12.31 -18.97 -22.18
CA LYS A 127 -13.32 -17.96 -21.81
C LYS A 127 -12.79 -16.53 -21.86
N GLY A 128 -11.47 -16.32 -21.93
CA GLY A 128 -10.85 -15.01 -21.84
C GLY A 128 -11.07 -14.33 -20.48
N THR A 129 -11.05 -15.12 -19.40
CA THR A 129 -11.33 -14.66 -18.04
C THR A 129 -10.22 -15.06 -17.07
N MET A 130 -10.02 -14.24 -16.03
CA MET A 130 -9.17 -14.59 -14.91
C MET A 130 -9.89 -15.60 -14.01
N VAL A 131 -9.34 -16.81 -13.89
CA VAL A 131 -9.74 -17.81 -12.87
C VAL A 131 -9.22 -17.38 -11.50
N MET A 132 -8.03 -16.76 -11.48
CA MET A 132 -7.41 -16.19 -10.30
C MET A 132 -6.69 -14.90 -10.68
N ALA A 133 -6.81 -13.88 -9.84
CA ALA A 133 -6.12 -12.60 -9.98
C ALA A 133 -5.95 -11.98 -8.60
N ASP A 134 -5.16 -12.65 -7.77
CA ASP A 134 -5.02 -12.34 -6.36
C ASP A 134 -3.73 -11.56 -6.12
N ILE A 135 -3.81 -10.54 -5.27
CA ILE A 135 -2.66 -9.81 -4.71
C ILE A 135 -2.63 -10.13 -3.21
N PHE A 136 -1.75 -11.04 -2.82
CA PHE A 136 -1.55 -11.46 -1.44
C PHE A 136 -0.49 -10.60 -0.74
N PHE A 137 -0.80 -10.09 0.44
CA PHE A 137 0.10 -9.26 1.23
C PHE A 137 0.96 -10.11 2.16
N GLU A 138 2.27 -10.07 1.97
CA GLU A 138 3.22 -10.70 2.88
C GLU A 138 3.46 -9.86 4.13
N ASP A 139 3.89 -10.53 5.20
CA ASP A 139 4.35 -9.93 6.46
C ASP A 139 3.34 -8.99 7.15
N ALA A 140 2.07 -9.04 6.74
CA ALA A 140 0.97 -8.27 7.32
C ALA A 140 0.38 -8.99 8.55
N PRO A 141 -0.17 -8.26 9.55
CA PRO A 141 -0.91 -8.84 10.67
C PRO A 141 -2.29 -9.38 10.22
N GLY A 142 -2.27 -10.51 9.52
CA GLY A 142 -3.44 -11.16 8.91
C GLY A 142 -3.14 -11.64 7.49
N SER A 143 -4.01 -12.51 6.96
CA SER A 143 -3.93 -12.97 5.56
C SER A 143 -4.78 -12.06 4.67
N TYR A 144 -4.21 -10.96 4.19
CA TYR A 144 -4.95 -10.02 3.33
C TYR A 144 -4.75 -10.36 1.85
N VAL A 145 -5.83 -10.33 1.10
CA VAL A 145 -5.84 -10.58 -0.34
C VAL A 145 -6.71 -9.54 -1.02
N ALA A 146 -6.20 -8.92 -2.08
CA ALA A 146 -7.02 -8.17 -3.00
C ALA A 146 -7.29 -8.98 -4.27
N SER A 147 -8.53 -9.03 -4.73
CA SER A 147 -8.92 -9.79 -5.93
C SER A 147 -10.14 -9.18 -6.60
N PRO A 148 -10.41 -9.47 -7.89
CA PRO A 148 -11.69 -9.14 -8.52
C PRO A 148 -12.88 -9.60 -7.67
N SER A 149 -13.89 -8.75 -7.50
CA SER A 149 -15.07 -9.10 -6.71
C SER A 149 -15.97 -10.15 -7.36
N ASP A 150 -15.80 -10.36 -8.66
CA ASP A 150 -16.51 -11.35 -9.48
C ASP A 150 -15.58 -11.76 -10.63
N THR A 151 -16.03 -12.69 -11.46
CA THR A 151 -15.32 -13.12 -12.67
C THR A 151 -14.99 -11.91 -13.55
N MET A 152 -13.70 -11.67 -13.75
CA MET A 152 -13.18 -10.56 -14.54
C MET A 152 -12.57 -11.08 -15.84
N THR A 153 -12.77 -10.38 -16.95
CA THR A 153 -12.11 -10.74 -18.21
C THR A 153 -10.61 -10.45 -18.13
N THR A 154 -9.80 -11.21 -18.87
CA THR A 154 -8.35 -10.99 -18.97
C THR A 154 -8.05 -9.57 -19.46
N GLU A 155 -8.85 -9.06 -20.40
CA GLU A 155 -8.73 -7.71 -20.94
C GLU A 155 -8.94 -6.64 -19.85
N VAL A 156 -10.02 -6.76 -19.07
CA VAL A 156 -10.34 -5.79 -18.00
C VAL A 156 -9.28 -5.85 -16.90
N TRP A 157 -8.81 -7.04 -16.53
CA TRP A 157 -7.71 -7.20 -15.57
C TRP A 157 -6.45 -6.46 -16.05
N ASN A 158 -5.97 -6.78 -17.26
CA ASN A 158 -4.75 -6.19 -17.80
C ASN A 158 -4.86 -4.67 -17.95
N ALA A 159 -6.03 -4.14 -18.32
CA ALA A 159 -6.25 -2.71 -18.46
C ALA A 159 -6.27 -1.93 -17.13
N ASN A 160 -6.60 -2.60 -16.01
CA ASN A 160 -6.80 -1.94 -14.71
C ASN A 160 -5.79 -2.35 -13.63
N ARG A 161 -4.93 -3.34 -13.90
CA ARG A 161 -3.95 -3.87 -12.95
C ARG A 161 -3.06 -2.80 -12.35
N ASP A 162 -2.53 -1.89 -13.16
CA ASP A 162 -1.62 -0.85 -12.66
C ASP A 162 -2.33 0.16 -11.75
N GLU A 163 -3.60 0.48 -12.03
CA GLU A 163 -4.41 1.34 -11.17
C GLU A 163 -4.75 0.65 -9.85
N LEU A 164 -5.09 -0.65 -9.90
CA LEU A 164 -5.24 -1.47 -8.69
C LEU A 164 -3.97 -1.43 -7.84
N LEU A 165 -2.80 -1.71 -8.42
CA LEU A 165 -1.53 -1.69 -7.69
C LEU A 165 -1.20 -0.29 -7.14
N SER A 166 -1.57 0.77 -7.85
CA SER A 166 -1.44 2.15 -7.35
C SER A 166 -2.33 2.40 -6.12
N ILE A 167 -3.57 1.91 -6.12
CA ILE A 167 -4.49 1.99 -4.97
C ILE A 167 -3.93 1.18 -3.79
N LEU A 168 -3.53 -0.07 -4.03
CA LEU A 168 -2.94 -0.95 -3.01
C LEU A 168 -1.62 -0.39 -2.47
N GLY A 169 -0.89 0.40 -3.26
CA GLY A 169 0.28 1.15 -2.81
C GLY A 169 0.00 2.21 -1.74
N THR A 170 -1.27 2.42 -1.37
CA THR A 170 -1.68 3.30 -0.26
C THR A 170 -2.19 2.54 0.96
N VAL A 171 -2.21 1.20 0.90
CA VAL A 171 -2.84 0.38 1.91
C VAL A 171 -2.13 0.49 3.25
N GLN A 172 -2.91 0.38 4.31
CA GLN A 172 -2.48 0.17 5.68
C GLN A 172 -3.20 -1.06 6.21
N LEU A 173 -2.46 -2.05 6.71
CA LEU A 173 -2.99 -3.33 7.17
C LEU A 173 -2.62 -3.56 8.63
N GLY A 174 -3.55 -4.13 9.41
CA GLY A 174 -3.35 -4.48 10.80
C GLY A 174 -2.86 -3.32 11.66
N ARG A 175 -3.38 -2.09 11.49
CA ARG A 175 -2.82 -0.86 12.09
C ARG A 175 -2.79 -0.86 13.62
N LYS A 176 -3.50 -1.81 14.25
CA LYS A 176 -3.54 -2.04 15.69
C LYS A 176 -2.52 -3.06 16.21
N SER A 177 -1.73 -3.67 15.31
CA SER A 177 -0.75 -4.71 15.63
C SER A 177 0.65 -4.30 15.22
N VAL A 178 1.65 -4.80 15.96
CA VAL A 178 3.06 -4.72 15.53
C VAL A 178 3.29 -5.50 14.24
N SER A 179 4.29 -5.07 13.45
CA SER A 179 4.71 -5.80 12.26
C SER A 179 5.31 -7.17 12.61
N GLN A 180 5.35 -8.08 11.63
CA GLN A 180 6.01 -9.38 11.80
C GLN A 180 7.47 -9.23 12.27
N GLN A 181 8.21 -8.30 11.66
CA GLN A 181 9.61 -8.04 12.02
C GLN A 181 9.74 -7.58 13.47
N ALA A 182 8.90 -6.64 13.91
CA ALA A 182 8.92 -6.17 15.29
C ALA A 182 8.56 -7.28 16.29
N ALA A 183 7.60 -8.16 15.94
CA ALA A 183 7.28 -9.32 16.76
C ALA A 183 8.43 -10.32 16.84
N VAL A 184 9.09 -10.62 15.71
CA VAL A 184 10.27 -11.49 15.65
C VAL A 184 11.41 -10.91 16.49
N ASP A 185 11.67 -9.62 16.39
CA ASP A 185 12.73 -8.96 17.15
C ASP A 185 12.45 -8.96 18.66
N ALA A 186 11.20 -8.69 19.06
CA ALA A 186 10.78 -8.78 20.45
C ALA A 186 10.95 -10.20 21.01
N ALA A 187 10.56 -11.23 20.23
CA ALA A 187 10.73 -12.62 20.62
C ALA A 187 12.21 -13.02 20.72
N LYS A 188 13.04 -12.64 19.74
CA LYS A 188 14.50 -12.88 19.74
C LYS A 188 15.19 -12.25 20.95
N ALA A 189 14.73 -11.09 21.40
CA ALA A 189 15.29 -10.42 22.58
C ALA A 189 15.07 -11.21 23.89
N GLN A 190 14.08 -12.11 23.92
CA GLN A 190 13.77 -12.94 25.10
C GLN A 190 14.14 -14.42 24.93
N TYR A 191 14.34 -14.88 23.69
CA TYR A 191 14.68 -16.26 23.40
C TYR A 191 16.18 -16.53 23.63
N THR A 192 16.50 -17.39 24.59
CA THR A 192 17.89 -17.76 24.92
C THR A 192 18.33 -19.11 24.36
N GLY A 193 17.45 -19.81 23.64
CA GLY A 193 17.75 -21.09 23.03
C GLY A 193 18.53 -20.95 21.72
N GLU A 194 19.13 -22.05 21.28
CA GLU A 194 19.75 -22.12 19.95
C GLU A 194 18.69 -22.46 18.89
N TYR A 195 18.76 -21.79 17.74
CA TYR A 195 17.85 -21.99 16.62
C TYR A 195 18.57 -21.80 15.28
N ASP A 196 18.10 -22.49 14.25
CA ASP A 196 18.58 -22.36 12.86
C ASP A 196 17.61 -21.51 12.03
N GLN A 197 16.32 -21.55 12.38
CA GLN A 197 15.25 -20.86 11.67
C GLN A 197 14.28 -20.19 12.63
N VAL A 198 13.71 -19.07 12.17
CA VAL A 198 12.63 -18.36 12.85
C VAL A 198 11.51 -18.11 11.85
N TYR A 199 10.29 -18.40 12.26
CA TYR A 199 9.08 -18.15 11.48
C TYR A 199 8.01 -17.55 12.39
N ALA A 200 7.18 -16.66 11.85
CA ALA A 200 6.11 -16.01 12.60
C ALA A 200 4.78 -16.19 11.87
N THR A 201 3.74 -16.54 12.63
CA THR A 201 2.36 -16.60 12.15
C THR A 201 1.50 -15.65 12.95
N TYR A 202 0.66 -14.86 12.27
CA TYR A 202 -0.35 -14.05 12.96
C TYR A 202 -1.65 -14.82 13.08
N ASP A 203 -2.22 -14.86 14.28
CA ASP A 203 -3.60 -15.29 14.50
C ASP A 203 -4.48 -14.04 14.69
N VAL A 204 -5.34 -13.79 13.70
CA VAL A 204 -6.25 -12.64 13.71
C VAL A 204 -7.37 -12.77 14.74
N THR A 205 -7.63 -13.97 15.27
CA THR A 205 -8.62 -14.16 16.34
C THR A 205 -8.08 -13.66 17.68
N SER A 206 -6.84 -14.00 18.00
CA SER A 206 -6.18 -13.56 19.23
C SER A 206 -5.48 -12.20 19.10
N GLY A 207 -5.21 -11.76 17.87
CA GLY A 207 -4.47 -10.52 17.59
C GLY A 207 -2.99 -10.63 17.92
N ALA A 208 -2.43 -11.83 17.82
CA ALA A 208 -1.09 -12.12 18.29
C ALA A 208 -0.24 -12.84 17.24
N TRP A 209 1.04 -12.53 17.26
CA TRP A 209 2.06 -13.27 16.54
C TRP A 209 2.52 -14.46 17.37
N THR A 210 2.60 -15.63 16.74
CA THR A 210 3.33 -16.79 17.29
C THR A 210 4.65 -16.89 16.57
N VAL A 211 5.75 -16.61 17.28
CA VAL A 211 7.12 -16.71 16.76
C VAL A 211 7.70 -18.07 17.15
N SER A 212 8.02 -18.88 16.14
CA SER A 212 8.53 -20.23 16.26
C SER A 212 10.04 -20.26 16.00
N PHE A 213 10.77 -20.89 16.91
CA PHE A 213 12.21 -21.12 16.83
C PHE A 213 12.46 -22.62 16.63
N SER A 214 13.13 -23.00 15.54
CA SER A 214 13.38 -24.41 15.20
C SER A 214 14.86 -24.68 14.90
N LYS A 215 15.27 -25.92 15.18
CA LYS A 215 16.54 -26.48 14.71
C LYS A 215 16.31 -27.42 13.54
N SER A 216 17.26 -27.47 12.62
CA SER A 216 17.21 -28.32 11.43
C SER A 216 17.43 -29.81 11.73
N ALA A 217 17.89 -30.16 12.93
CA ALA A 217 18.07 -31.55 13.33
C ALA A 217 16.73 -32.31 13.36
N ALA A 218 16.69 -33.48 12.73
CA ALA A 218 15.49 -34.32 12.69
C ALA A 218 14.98 -34.64 14.11
N GLY A 219 13.70 -34.36 14.36
CA GLY A 219 13.06 -34.57 15.66
C GLY A 219 13.31 -33.46 16.70
N ALA A 220 13.99 -32.38 16.34
CA ALA A 220 14.14 -31.23 17.22
C ALA A 220 12.78 -30.58 17.53
N LYS A 221 12.60 -30.15 18.77
CA LYS A 221 11.38 -29.46 19.21
C LYS A 221 11.39 -28.02 18.69
N THR A 222 10.23 -27.56 18.24
CA THR A 222 9.98 -26.13 17.96
C THR A 222 9.52 -25.46 19.25
N GLU A 223 10.26 -24.44 19.67
CA GLU A 223 9.87 -23.58 20.79
C GLU A 223 9.13 -22.35 20.26
N ARG A 224 8.18 -21.82 21.04
CA ARG A 224 7.32 -20.73 20.59
C ARG A 224 7.21 -19.65 21.65
N LEU A 225 7.19 -18.41 21.19
CA LEU A 225 6.84 -17.23 21.99
C LEU A 225 5.64 -16.56 21.32
N VAL A 226 4.70 -16.09 22.13
CA VAL A 226 3.54 -15.33 21.65
C VAL A 226 3.86 -13.85 21.86
N VAL A 227 3.60 -13.01 20.86
CA VAL A 227 3.77 -11.56 20.94
C VAL A 227 2.42 -10.92 20.66
N ASP A 228 1.89 -10.19 21.63
CA ASP A 228 0.60 -9.52 21.47
C ASP A 228 0.66 -8.37 20.46
N ALA A 229 -0.50 -7.82 20.12
CA ALA A 229 -0.63 -6.69 19.19
C ALA A 229 0.22 -5.46 19.58
N ALA A 230 0.56 -5.29 20.87
CA ALA A 230 1.39 -4.19 21.35
C ALA A 230 2.89 -4.51 21.37
N GLY A 231 3.30 -5.71 20.95
CA GLY A 231 4.70 -6.15 20.92
C GLY A 231 5.19 -6.76 22.23
N LYS A 232 4.31 -7.05 23.18
CA LYS A 232 4.70 -7.69 24.45
C LYS A 232 4.80 -9.19 24.26
N VAL A 233 5.97 -9.73 24.60
CA VAL A 233 6.22 -11.18 24.61
C VAL A 233 5.55 -11.85 25.81
N MET A 234 4.86 -12.93 25.53
CA MET A 234 4.15 -13.80 26.45
C MET A 234 4.72 -15.22 26.29
N ALA A 235 4.92 -15.93 27.40
CA ALA A 235 5.29 -17.34 27.32
C ALA A 235 4.15 -18.11 26.64
N ALA A 236 4.44 -18.85 25.57
CA ALA A 236 3.45 -19.73 24.97
C ALA A 236 2.99 -20.74 26.04
N GLY A 237 1.68 -20.86 26.26
CA GLY A 237 1.12 -21.87 27.16
C GLY A 237 1.67 -23.25 26.77
N LYS A 238 2.21 -23.98 27.75
CA LYS A 238 2.73 -25.34 27.58
C LYS A 238 1.65 -26.32 27.17
#